data_AF-Q20KN5-F1
#
_entry.id   AF-Q20KN5-F1
#
_cell.length_a   1.000
_cell.length_b   1.000
_cell.length_c   1.000
_cell.angle_alpha   90.00
_cell.angle_beta   90.00
_cell.angle_gamma   90.00
#
_symmetry.space_group_name_H-M   'P 1'
#
loop_
_entity.id
_entity.type
_entity.pdbx_description
1 polymer ?
#
loop_
_entity_poly.entity_id
_entity_poly.type
_entity_poly.pdbx_seq_one_letter_code
_entity_poly.pdbx_strand_id
1 'polypeptide(L)'
;WTHNAHHLACNSLDYDPDLQHLPVSAVSSRFFKSLTSSFYGRELTFDSLSRFFVSYQHFTYYPVMVVARINLYVQTFLLLFSTRKVPDRALNIMGIVVFWTWFPYLVSCLPNWNERVLFILTSFTVTALQHIQFTLNHFAGDVYVGAPSGNDWFEKQTAGTIDISCSSL
;
A
#
# COMPACT_ATOMS: atom_id res chain seq x y z
N TRP A 1 7.76 -7.84 -2.19
CA TRP A 1 9.09 -7.31 -2.57
C TRP A 1 9.08 -5.79 -2.60
N THR A 2 8.00 -5.17 -3.11
CA THR A 2 7.67 -3.75 -2.91
C THR A 2 7.79 -3.38 -1.44
N HIS A 3 7.16 -4.15 -0.57
CA HIS A 3 7.26 -3.98 0.88
C HIS A 3 8.70 -4.10 1.44
N ASN A 4 9.56 -4.91 0.83
CA ASN A 4 10.97 -4.99 1.28
C ASN A 4 11.75 -3.75 0.87
N ALA A 5 11.42 -3.16 -0.29
CA ALA A 5 12.00 -1.90 -0.73
C ALA A 5 11.54 -0.74 0.17
N HIS A 6 10.26 -0.77 0.59
CA HIS A 6 9.75 0.11 1.63
C HIS A 6 10.60 0.02 2.92
N HIS A 7 10.88 -1.17 3.45
CA HIS A 7 11.73 -1.29 4.65
C HIS A 7 13.20 -0.86 4.44
N LEU A 8 13.70 -0.89 3.21
CA LEU A 8 15.05 -0.43 2.87
C LEU A 8 15.12 1.10 2.75
N ALA A 9 14.10 1.72 2.18
CA ALA A 9 14.05 3.15 1.86
C ALA A 9 12.79 3.81 2.43
N CYS A 10 12.43 3.47 3.65
CA CYS A 10 11.17 3.88 4.29
C CYS A 10 11.03 5.39 4.23
N ASN A 11 9.85 5.88 3.84
CA ASN A 11 9.54 7.31 3.70
C ASN A 11 10.28 8.08 2.59
N SER A 12 10.99 7.38 1.70
CA SER A 12 11.59 7.99 0.50
C SER A 12 10.57 8.12 -0.62
N LEU A 13 10.21 9.33 -1.04
CA LEU A 13 9.20 9.54 -2.08
C LEU A 13 9.59 8.98 -3.46
N ASP A 14 10.89 8.82 -3.74
CA ASP A 14 11.44 8.33 -5.01
C ASP A 14 11.89 6.86 -4.97
N TYR A 15 12.23 6.30 -3.81
CA TYR A 15 12.65 4.89 -3.67
C TYR A 15 11.62 3.98 -3.00
N ASP A 16 10.65 4.53 -2.29
CA ASP A 16 9.61 3.76 -1.59
C ASP A 16 8.37 3.57 -2.48
N PRO A 17 8.09 2.37 -3.02
CA PRO A 17 6.90 2.14 -3.83
C PRO A 17 5.60 2.27 -3.04
N ASP A 18 5.63 2.13 -1.71
CA ASP A 18 4.44 2.15 -0.86
C ASP A 18 3.93 3.58 -0.62
N LEU A 19 4.66 4.62 -1.08
CA LEU A 19 4.22 6.03 -1.06
C LEU A 19 3.83 6.59 -2.45
N GLN A 20 4.01 5.79 -3.51
CA GLN A 20 3.91 6.24 -4.90
C GLN A 20 2.55 5.92 -5.51
N HIS A 21 1.53 6.67 -5.12
CA HIS A 21 0.12 6.38 -5.45
C HIS A 21 -0.48 7.25 -6.57
N LEU A 22 0.33 8.08 -7.23
CA LEU A 22 -0.16 8.85 -8.38
C LEU A 22 -0.65 7.91 -9.50
N PRO A 23 -1.77 8.25 -10.18
CA PRO A 23 -2.49 9.52 -10.11
C PRO A 23 -3.56 9.62 -9.01
N VAL A 24 -3.81 8.56 -8.24
CA VAL A 24 -5.01 8.46 -7.36
C VAL A 24 -4.87 9.28 -6.09
N SER A 25 -3.71 9.24 -5.44
CA SER A 25 -3.45 9.99 -4.20
C SER A 25 -2.00 10.45 -4.12
N ALA A 26 -1.76 11.47 -3.30
CA ALA A 26 -0.44 12.01 -3.02
C ALA A 26 -0.28 12.18 -1.51
N VAL A 27 0.70 11.48 -0.94
CA VAL A 27 1.04 11.56 0.50
C VAL A 27 1.85 12.80 0.86
N SER A 28 2.42 13.49 -0.14
CA SER A 28 3.22 14.70 0.05
C SER A 28 3.01 15.69 -1.09
N SER A 29 3.03 16.99 -0.78
CA SER A 29 2.97 18.06 -1.78
C SER A 29 4.18 18.09 -2.72
N ARG A 30 5.28 17.41 -2.37
CA ARG A 30 6.45 17.27 -3.24
C ARG A 30 6.10 16.57 -4.56
N PHE A 31 5.12 15.66 -4.57
CA PHE A 31 4.64 15.04 -5.80
C PHE A 31 4.05 16.04 -6.79
N PHE A 32 3.62 17.23 -6.36
CA PHE A 32 3.00 18.22 -7.25
C PHE A 32 3.97 18.85 -8.26
N LYS A 33 5.28 18.63 -8.07
CA LYS A 33 6.33 19.04 -9.00
C LYS A 33 6.77 17.92 -9.95
N SER A 34 6.07 16.78 -9.94
CA SER A 34 6.51 15.51 -10.51
C SER A 34 7.77 14.98 -9.83
N LEU A 35 7.90 13.66 -9.71
CA LEU A 35 9.08 13.00 -9.14
C LEU A 35 9.43 11.76 -9.96
N THR A 36 10.71 11.45 -10.11
CA THR A 36 11.12 10.20 -10.74
C THR A 36 11.15 9.09 -9.70
N SER A 37 10.38 8.02 -9.93
CA SER A 37 10.48 6.80 -9.14
C SER A 37 11.74 6.03 -9.54
N SER A 38 12.73 6.03 -8.67
CA SER A 38 13.95 5.20 -8.80
C SER A 38 13.62 3.71 -8.68
N PHE A 39 12.58 3.36 -7.91
CA PHE A 39 12.15 1.97 -7.74
C PHE A 39 11.52 1.39 -9.02
N TYR A 40 10.60 2.13 -9.66
CA TYR A 40 9.92 1.68 -10.88
C TYR A 40 10.62 2.12 -12.17
N GLY A 41 11.63 2.99 -12.09
CA GLY A 41 12.31 3.55 -13.26
C GLY A 41 11.40 4.39 -14.14
N ARG A 42 10.39 5.06 -13.56
CA ARG A 42 9.40 5.87 -14.28
C ARG A 42 9.15 7.20 -13.60
N GLU A 43 8.74 8.20 -14.37
CA GLU A 43 8.27 9.46 -13.81
C GLU A 43 6.87 9.32 -13.22
N LEU A 44 6.67 9.85 -12.02
CA LEU A 44 5.40 10.06 -11.35
C LEU A 44 4.94 11.47 -11.69
N THR A 45 4.43 11.63 -12.90
CA THR A 45 3.98 12.91 -13.45
C THR A 45 2.73 13.40 -12.74
N PHE A 46 2.76 14.64 -12.25
CA PHE A 46 1.58 15.31 -11.70
C PHE A 46 0.82 16.07 -12.78
N ASP A 47 0.10 15.33 -13.60
CA ASP A 47 -0.70 15.84 -14.70
C ASP A 47 -2.10 16.30 -14.26
N SER A 48 -2.92 16.76 -15.21
CA SER A 48 -4.30 17.23 -14.93
C SER A 48 -5.18 16.13 -14.32
N LEU A 49 -4.96 14.87 -14.69
CA LEU A 49 -5.68 13.72 -14.13
C LEU A 49 -5.30 13.49 -12.67
N SER A 50 -4.01 13.53 -12.37
CA SER A 50 -3.48 13.49 -11.00
C SER A 50 -4.02 14.63 -10.16
N ARG A 51 -4.01 15.85 -10.69
CA ARG A 51 -4.59 17.03 -10.01
C ARG A 51 -6.06 16.82 -9.67
N PHE A 52 -6.85 16.28 -10.61
CA PHE A 52 -8.26 15.99 -10.37
C PHE A 52 -8.43 14.98 -9.22
N PHE A 53 -7.84 13.79 -9.31
CA PHE A 53 -8.01 12.77 -8.28
C PHE A 53 -7.47 13.21 -6.92
N VAL A 54 -6.26 13.80 -6.89
CA VAL A 54 -5.64 14.27 -5.65
C VAL A 54 -6.46 15.39 -5.00
N SER A 55 -7.12 16.26 -5.77
CA SER A 55 -8.00 17.29 -5.19
C SER A 55 -9.18 16.71 -4.42
N TYR A 56 -9.67 15.52 -4.80
CA TYR A 56 -10.75 14.80 -4.12
C TYR A 56 -10.26 13.71 -3.16
N GLN A 57 -8.94 13.54 -2.98
CA GLN A 57 -8.40 12.40 -2.22
C GLN A 57 -8.93 12.31 -0.79
N HIS A 58 -9.23 13.43 -0.15
CA HIS A 58 -9.77 13.47 1.21
C HIS A 58 -11.15 12.80 1.35
N PHE A 59 -11.93 12.74 0.25
CA PHE A 59 -13.17 11.97 0.19
C PHE A 59 -12.97 10.58 -0.39
N THR A 60 -12.14 10.45 -1.44
CA THR A 60 -11.98 9.18 -2.16
C THR A 60 -11.07 8.19 -1.46
N TYR A 61 -10.25 8.64 -0.50
CA TYR A 61 -9.32 7.79 0.26
C TYR A 61 -10.03 6.62 0.93
N TYR A 62 -11.06 6.87 1.75
CA TYR A 62 -11.73 5.78 2.48
C TYR A 62 -12.39 4.74 1.56
N PRO A 63 -13.16 5.12 0.52
CA PRO A 63 -13.66 4.17 -0.47
C PRO A 63 -12.55 3.39 -1.19
N VAL A 64 -11.45 4.05 -1.56
CA VAL A 64 -10.30 3.38 -2.19
C VAL A 64 -9.70 2.33 -1.24
N MET A 65 -9.58 2.64 0.05
CA MET A 65 -9.04 1.71 1.04
C MET A 65 -9.90 0.45 1.22
N VAL A 66 -11.22 0.54 1.02
CA VAL A 66 -12.13 -0.63 1.02
C VAL A 66 -11.73 -1.64 -0.05
N VAL A 67 -11.37 -1.17 -1.25
CA VAL A 67 -10.99 -2.04 -2.38
C VAL A 67 -9.49 -2.25 -2.51
N ALA A 68 -8.66 -1.50 -1.76
CA ALA A 68 -7.19 -1.57 -1.83
C ALA A 68 -6.64 -2.98 -1.57
N ARG A 69 -7.37 -3.82 -0.82
CA ARG A 69 -7.01 -5.22 -0.59
C ARG A 69 -6.93 -6.05 -1.88
N ILE A 70 -7.69 -5.70 -2.92
CA ILE A 70 -7.60 -6.34 -4.23
C ILE A 70 -6.19 -6.17 -4.81
N ASN A 71 -5.60 -4.99 -4.66
CA ASN A 71 -4.23 -4.73 -5.12
C ASN A 71 -3.22 -5.63 -4.40
N LEU A 72 -3.41 -5.91 -3.11
CA LEU A 72 -2.56 -6.85 -2.36
C LEU A 72 -2.68 -8.28 -2.87
N TYR A 73 -3.90 -8.72 -3.23
CA TYR A 73 -4.08 -10.03 -3.86
C TYR A 73 -3.37 -10.11 -5.22
N VAL A 74 -3.54 -9.08 -6.07
CA VAL A 74 -2.86 -9.01 -7.37
C VAL A 74 -1.34 -9.06 -7.19
N GLN A 75 -0.77 -8.26 -6.27
CA GLN A 75 0.66 -8.29 -5.97
C GLN A 75 1.13 -9.67 -5.49
N THR A 76 0.32 -10.38 -4.71
CA THR A 76 0.62 -11.74 -4.25
C THR A 76 0.72 -12.71 -5.43
N PHE A 77 -0.25 -12.68 -6.35
CA PHE A 77 -0.21 -13.50 -7.55
C PHE A 77 0.98 -13.15 -8.45
N LEU A 78 1.23 -11.86 -8.69
CA LEU A 78 2.38 -11.39 -9.46
C LEU A 78 3.70 -11.88 -8.84
N LEU A 79 3.85 -11.86 -7.50
CA LEU A 79 5.04 -12.36 -6.83
C LEU A 79 5.23 -13.86 -7.06
N LEU A 80 4.19 -14.66 -6.81
CA LEU A 80 4.29 -16.12 -6.85
C LEU A 80 4.50 -16.68 -8.24
N PHE A 81 3.92 -16.03 -9.26
CA PHE A 81 4.11 -16.40 -10.66
C PHE A 81 5.34 -15.75 -11.30
N SER A 82 6.04 -14.87 -10.59
CA SER A 82 7.31 -14.32 -11.07
C SER A 82 8.47 -15.32 -10.97
N THR A 83 9.56 -15.01 -11.65
CA THR A 83 10.84 -15.74 -11.57
C THR A 83 11.63 -15.45 -10.29
N ARG A 84 11.15 -14.56 -9.40
CA ARG A 84 11.86 -14.17 -8.17
C ARG A 84 11.94 -15.32 -7.18
N LYS A 85 13.02 -15.43 -6.42
CA LYS A 85 13.09 -16.42 -5.33
C LYS A 85 12.12 -16.04 -4.22
N VAL A 86 11.19 -16.95 -3.90
CA VAL A 86 10.21 -16.80 -2.82
C VAL A 86 10.40 -17.98 -1.87
N PRO A 87 10.69 -17.74 -0.57
CA PRO A 87 10.74 -18.81 0.43
C PRO A 87 9.43 -19.58 0.48
N ASP A 88 9.51 -20.90 0.63
CA ASP A 88 8.34 -21.78 0.80
C ASP A 88 7.23 -21.55 -0.23
N ARG A 89 7.62 -21.32 -1.50
CA ARG A 89 6.68 -20.96 -2.57
C ARG A 89 5.50 -21.92 -2.69
N ALA A 90 5.74 -23.23 -2.59
CA ALA A 90 4.69 -24.24 -2.68
C ALA A 90 3.67 -24.11 -1.52
N LEU A 91 4.14 -23.84 -0.30
CA LEU A 91 3.28 -23.62 0.86
C LEU A 91 2.46 -22.33 0.71
N ASN A 92 3.08 -21.26 0.20
CA ASN A 92 2.38 -20.01 -0.11
C ASN A 92 1.28 -20.22 -1.16
N ILE A 93 1.57 -20.96 -2.24
CA ILE A 93 0.57 -21.31 -3.26
C ILE A 93 -0.56 -22.13 -2.64
N MET A 94 -0.23 -23.13 -1.81
CA MET A 94 -1.23 -23.95 -1.11
C MET A 94 -2.16 -23.08 -0.25
N GLY A 95 -1.60 -22.17 0.55
CA GLY A 95 -2.40 -21.25 1.39
C GLY A 95 -3.35 -20.37 0.57
N ILE A 96 -2.91 -19.90 -0.60
CA ILE A 96 -3.74 -19.13 -1.53
C ILE A 96 -4.85 -20.00 -2.13
N VAL A 97 -4.54 -21.22 -2.56
CA VAL A 97 -5.55 -22.15 -3.08
C VAL A 97 -6.59 -22.46 -2.00
N VAL A 98 -6.16 -22.70 -0.76
CA VAL A 98 -7.06 -22.92 0.38
C VAL A 98 -7.99 -21.72 0.55
N PHE A 99 -7.45 -20.50 0.62
CA PHE A 99 -8.26 -19.29 0.78
C PHE A 99 -9.24 -19.07 -0.39
N TRP A 100 -8.77 -19.15 -1.63
CA TRP A 100 -9.58 -18.91 -2.83
C TRP A 100 -10.55 -20.04 -3.16
N THR A 101 -10.43 -21.19 -2.50
CA THR A 101 -11.44 -22.25 -2.55
C THR A 101 -12.48 -22.06 -1.44
N TRP A 102 -12.00 -21.88 -0.21
CA TRP A 102 -12.84 -21.78 0.98
C TRP A 102 -13.70 -20.52 0.99
N PHE A 103 -13.14 -19.34 0.68
CA PHE A 103 -13.88 -18.08 0.80
C PHE A 103 -15.05 -17.99 -0.21
N PRO A 104 -14.89 -18.29 -1.51
CA PRO A 104 -16.03 -18.35 -2.42
C PRO A 104 -17.03 -19.44 -2.06
N TYR A 105 -16.56 -20.59 -1.56
CA TYR A 105 -17.46 -21.64 -1.07
C TYR A 105 -18.32 -21.16 0.10
N LEU A 106 -17.72 -20.51 1.10
CA LEU A 106 -18.42 -19.88 2.22
C LEU A 106 -19.48 -18.88 1.72
N VAL A 107 -19.12 -18.01 0.78
CA VAL A 107 -20.06 -17.04 0.19
C VAL A 107 -21.17 -17.76 -0.58
N SER A 108 -20.88 -18.86 -1.27
CA SER A 108 -21.88 -19.63 -2.03
C SER A 108 -22.98 -20.23 -1.16
N CYS A 109 -22.71 -20.48 0.13
CA CYS A 109 -23.68 -20.95 1.10
C CYS A 109 -24.74 -19.91 1.48
N LEU A 110 -24.56 -18.63 1.11
CA LEU A 110 -25.57 -17.60 1.34
C LEU A 110 -26.72 -17.71 0.32
N PRO A 111 -27.98 -17.46 0.75
CA PRO A 111 -29.19 -17.83 0.03
C PRO A 111 -29.42 -17.03 -1.27
N ASN A 112 -28.96 -15.79 -1.36
CA ASN A 112 -29.18 -14.93 -2.53
C ASN A 112 -27.96 -14.05 -2.86
N TRP A 113 -27.96 -13.49 -4.07
CA TRP A 113 -26.87 -12.64 -4.54
C TRP A 113 -26.66 -11.35 -3.75
N ASN A 114 -27.74 -10.76 -3.21
CA ASN A 114 -27.63 -9.53 -2.43
C ASN A 114 -26.84 -9.76 -1.14
N GLU A 115 -27.14 -10.84 -0.41
CA GLU A 115 -26.40 -11.24 0.79
C GLU A 115 -24.94 -11.60 0.48
N ARG A 116 -24.69 -12.27 -0.65
CA ARG A 116 -23.33 -12.59 -1.11
C ARG A 116 -22.49 -11.34 -1.35
N VAL A 117 -23.03 -10.38 -2.09
CA VAL A 117 -22.35 -9.12 -2.39
C VAL A 117 -22.15 -8.31 -1.11
N LEU A 118 -23.19 -8.22 -0.25
CA LEU A 118 -23.09 -7.50 1.01
C LEU A 118 -22.03 -8.11 1.94
N PHE A 119 -21.97 -9.44 2.03
CA PHE A 119 -20.96 -10.14 2.83
C PHE A 119 -19.54 -9.82 2.35
N ILE A 120 -19.29 -9.85 1.04
CA ILE A 120 -17.98 -9.49 0.46
C ILE A 120 -17.65 -8.03 0.78
N LEU A 121 -18.58 -7.10 0.54
CA LEU A 121 -18.38 -5.68 0.82
C LEU A 121 -18.10 -5.42 2.29
N THR A 122 -18.87 -6.02 3.21
CA THR A 122 -18.65 -5.90 4.65
C THR A 122 -17.29 -6.47 5.06
N SER A 123 -16.91 -7.64 4.55
CA SER A 123 -15.58 -8.23 4.80
C SER A 123 -14.45 -7.28 4.37
N PHE A 124 -14.60 -6.63 3.22
CA PHE A 124 -13.61 -5.70 2.69
C PHE A 124 -13.55 -4.44 3.54
N THR A 125 -14.71 -3.84 3.83
CA THR A 125 -14.83 -2.63 4.67
C THR A 125 -14.24 -2.82 6.06
N VAL A 126 -14.57 -3.93 6.75
CA VAL A 126 -14.05 -4.19 8.09
C VAL A 126 -12.53 -4.32 8.08
N THR A 127 -11.96 -5.04 7.11
CA THR A 127 -10.50 -5.13 7.01
C THR A 127 -9.83 -3.83 6.57
N ALA A 128 -10.55 -2.97 5.84
CA ALA A 128 -10.03 -1.67 5.44
C ALA A 128 -9.87 -0.70 6.61
N LEU A 129 -10.65 -0.83 7.69
CA LEU A 129 -10.46 -0.01 8.90
C LEU A 129 -9.04 -0.15 9.46
N GLN A 130 -8.55 -1.38 9.56
CA GLN A 130 -7.18 -1.66 10.00
C GLN A 130 -6.15 -1.10 9.02
N HIS A 131 -6.41 -1.25 7.72
CA HIS A 131 -5.53 -0.76 6.67
C HIS A 131 -5.40 0.77 6.73
N ILE A 132 -6.52 1.48 6.86
CA ILE A 132 -6.60 2.94 7.03
C ILE A 132 -5.75 3.38 8.23
N GLN A 133 -5.90 2.71 9.38
CA GLN A 133 -5.14 3.04 10.58
C GLN A 133 -3.63 2.94 10.34
N PHE A 134 -3.16 1.84 9.75
CA PHE A 134 -1.74 1.66 9.46
C PHE A 134 -1.23 2.71 8.48
N THR A 135 -1.95 2.95 7.39
CA THR A 135 -1.50 3.89 6.36
C THR A 135 -1.57 5.33 6.80
N LEU A 136 -2.58 5.76 7.57
CA LEU A 136 -2.63 7.14 8.06
C LEU A 136 -1.54 7.42 9.09
N ASN A 137 -1.27 6.48 10.01
CA ASN A 137 -0.16 6.61 10.93
C ASN A 137 1.17 6.71 10.19
N HIS A 138 1.32 5.91 9.14
CA HIS A 138 2.53 5.90 8.32
C HIS A 138 2.69 7.19 7.49
N PHE A 139 1.64 7.60 6.77
CA PHE A 139 1.66 8.77 5.90
C PHE A 139 1.73 10.11 6.65
N ALA A 140 1.46 10.11 7.96
CA ALA A 140 1.66 11.27 8.82
C ALA A 140 3.14 11.49 9.19
N GLY A 141 4.00 10.48 9.01
CA GLY A 141 5.42 10.58 9.31
C GLY A 141 6.20 11.45 8.32
N ASP A 142 7.39 11.88 8.73
CA ASP A 142 8.27 12.69 7.89
C ASP A 142 8.75 11.92 6.65
N VAL A 143 8.73 12.60 5.51
CA VAL A 143 9.13 12.08 4.20
C VAL A 143 10.34 12.82 3.62
N TYR A 144 11.13 12.12 2.81
CA TYR A 144 12.30 12.70 2.15
C TYR A 144 12.39 12.29 0.68
N VAL A 145 13.36 12.87 -0.04
CA VAL A 145 13.68 12.53 -1.44
C VAL A 145 15.16 12.20 -1.48
N GLY A 146 15.53 11.11 -2.15
CA GLY A 146 16.89 10.62 -2.29
C GLY A 146 17.05 9.18 -1.83
N ALA A 147 18.22 8.62 -2.15
CA ALA A 147 18.57 7.25 -1.78
C ALA A 147 18.69 7.09 -0.24
N PRO A 148 18.35 5.92 0.31
CA PRO A 148 18.71 5.61 1.69
C PRO A 148 20.24 5.62 1.86
N SER A 149 20.74 6.10 3.01
CA SER A 149 22.17 6.02 3.32
C SER A 149 22.40 4.85 4.28
N GLY A 150 23.53 4.17 4.18
CA GLY A 150 23.77 2.93 4.93
C GLY A 150 23.82 3.10 6.45
N ASN A 151 24.10 4.32 6.92
CA ASN A 151 24.35 4.60 8.35
C ASN A 151 23.15 5.23 9.06
N ASP A 152 22.09 5.62 8.34
CA ASP A 152 20.93 6.33 8.90
C ASP A 152 19.69 5.44 9.07
N TRP A 153 19.79 4.14 8.79
CA TRP A 153 18.62 3.25 8.81
C TRP A 153 17.91 3.27 10.16
N PHE A 154 18.65 3.13 11.26
CA PHE A 154 18.06 3.16 12.61
C PHE A 154 17.39 4.50 12.89
N GLU A 155 18.08 5.60 12.61
CA GLU A 155 17.59 6.96 12.80
C GLU A 155 16.30 7.19 12.01
N LYS A 156 16.23 6.77 10.75
CA LYS A 156 15.03 6.88 9.92
C LYS A 156 13.85 6.07 10.43
N GLN A 157 14.09 4.83 10.86
CA GLN A 157 13.03 4.00 11.45
C GLN A 157 12.50 4.64 12.74
N THR A 158 13.37 5.24 13.55
CA THR A 158 12.95 5.93 14.78
C THR A 158 12.34 7.30 14.55
N ALA A 159 12.83 8.09 13.59
CA ALA A 159 12.33 9.43 13.30
C ALA A 159 10.98 9.40 12.59
N GLY A 160 10.68 8.33 11.86
CA GLY A 160 9.36 8.12 11.24
C GLY A 160 8.26 7.76 12.25
N THR A 161 8.59 7.56 13.54
CA THR A 161 7.57 7.28 14.55
C THR A 161 6.84 8.55 14.98
N ILE A 162 5.51 8.48 15.02
CA ILE A 162 4.65 9.56 15.53
C ILE A 162 4.36 9.43 17.03
N ASP A 163 4.77 8.31 17.65
CA ASP A 163 4.45 7.98 19.04
C ASP A 163 5.45 8.58 20.05
N ILE A 164 6.62 9.03 19.61
CA ILE A 164 7.70 9.50 20.49
C ILE A 164 8.15 10.90 20.05
N SER A 165 7.87 11.91 20.88
CA SER A 165 8.43 13.25 20.71
C SER A 165 9.82 13.34 21.35
N CYS A 166 10.87 13.47 20.55
CA CYS A 166 12.20 13.78 21.05
C CYS A 166 12.29 15.29 21.38
N SER A 167 12.81 15.65 22.54
CA SER A 167 13.09 17.05 22.89
C SER A 167 14.21 17.59 21.99
N SER A 168 13.98 18.72 21.33
CA SER A 168 15.04 19.48 20.67
C SER A 168 16.00 20.07 21.71
N LEU A 169 17.25 19.63 21.71
CA LEU A 169 18.36 20.24 22.46
C LEU A 169 18.76 21.59 21.85
#